data_AF-F0T0E5-F1
#
_entry.id   AF-F0T0E5-F1
#
_cell.length_a   1.000
_cell.length_b   1.000
_cell.length_c   1.000
_cell.angle_alpha   90.00
_cell.angle_beta   90.00
_cell.angle_gamma   90.00
#
_symmetry.space_group_name_H-M   'P 1'
#
loop_
_entity.id
_entity.type
_entity.pdbx_description
1 polymer ?
#
loop_
_entity_poly.entity_id
_entity_poly.type
_entity_poly.pdbx_seq_one_letter_code
_entity_poly.pdbx_strand_id
1 'polypeptide(L)'
;MMALPPFLAHLEKNDPAFAEAIEKVFSSSMAPGALDNKTKLLIALALDAAHGSVPGVSSVAGQLRAIGAKDEEIAEALRIAYFAFGNSILGVSAAAFPGKSSLSEN
;
A
#
# COMPACT_ATOMS: atom_id res chain seq x y z
N MET A 1 -22.53 0.23 3.45
CA MET A 1 -21.58 1.37 3.49
C MET A 1 -20.64 1.13 4.65
N MET A 2 -19.34 1.24 4.43
CA MET A 2 -18.36 1.14 5.51
C MET A 2 -18.11 2.54 6.05
N ALA A 3 -18.16 2.69 7.38
CA ALA A 3 -17.82 3.96 8.01
C ALA A 3 -16.39 4.38 7.62
N LEU A 4 -16.17 5.70 7.51
CA LEU A 4 -14.85 6.24 7.25
C LEU A 4 -13.86 5.76 8.33
N PRO A 5 -12.60 5.52 7.96
CA PRO A 5 -11.55 5.27 8.93
C PRO A 5 -11.49 6.37 9.99
N PRO A 6 -11.21 6.06 11.28
CA PRO A 6 -11.26 7.03 12.37
C PRO A 6 -10.41 8.30 12.16
N PHE A 7 -9.27 8.19 11.46
CA PHE A 7 -8.42 9.35 11.16
C PHE A 7 -9.08 10.34 10.18
N LEU A 8 -10.09 9.91 9.43
CA LEU A 8 -10.89 10.73 8.50
C LEU A 8 -12.21 11.21 9.09
N ALA A 9 -12.58 10.79 10.31
CA ALA A 9 -13.85 11.19 10.94
C ALA A 9 -14.00 12.72 11.07
N HIS A 10 -12.89 13.45 11.13
CA HIS A 10 -12.91 14.92 11.15
C HIS A 10 -13.53 15.53 9.87
N LEU A 11 -13.49 14.83 8.74
CA LEU A 11 -14.07 15.29 7.48
C LEU A 11 -15.60 15.37 7.55
N GLU A 12 -16.25 14.47 8.29
CA GLU A 12 -17.72 14.50 8.45
C GLU A 12 -18.21 15.83 9.04
N LYS A 13 -17.37 16.48 9.86
CA LYS A 13 -17.66 17.79 10.45
C LYS A 13 -17.18 18.95 9.58
N ASN A 14 -15.96 18.85 9.05
CA ASN A 14 -15.26 19.98 8.44
C ASN A 14 -15.51 20.10 6.92
N ASP A 15 -15.75 18.99 6.24
CA ASP A 15 -16.03 18.91 4.80
C ASP A 15 -16.89 17.66 4.47
N PRO A 16 -18.22 17.72 4.72
CA PRO A 16 -19.09 16.55 4.58
C PRO A 16 -19.21 16.06 3.13
N ALA A 17 -19.12 16.96 2.16
CA ALA A 17 -19.18 16.60 0.75
C ALA A 17 -17.95 15.77 0.35
N PHE A 18 -16.77 16.14 0.85
CA PHE A 18 -15.57 15.36 0.63
C PHE A 18 -15.57 14.05 1.42
N ALA A 19 -16.10 14.05 2.65
CA ALA A 19 -16.28 12.83 3.45
C ALA A 19 -17.08 11.77 2.67
N GLU A 20 -18.21 12.15 2.06
CA GLU A 20 -19.03 11.25 1.24
C GLU A 20 -18.25 10.71 0.03
N ALA A 21 -17.47 11.58 -0.65
CA ALA A 21 -16.66 11.17 -1.79
C ALA A 21 -15.58 10.15 -1.39
N ILE A 22 -14.88 10.39 -0.28
CA ILE A 22 -13.84 9.48 0.21
C ILE A 22 -14.43 8.19 0.76
N GLU A 23 -15.61 8.21 1.38
CA GLU A 23 -16.29 7.00 1.82
C GLU A 23 -16.59 6.07 0.65
N LYS A 24 -17.02 6.62 -0.50
CA LYS A 24 -17.25 5.84 -1.73
C LYS A 24 -15.95 5.23 -2.25
N VAL A 25 -14.85 5.99 -2.26
CA VAL A 25 -13.53 5.48 -2.69
C VAL A 25 -13.06 4.36 -1.77
N PHE A 26 -13.12 4.57 -0.44
CA PHE A 26 -12.72 3.58 0.55
C PHE A 26 -13.58 2.31 0.43
N SER A 27 -14.90 2.48 0.38
CA SER A 27 -15.85 1.37 0.25
C SER A 27 -15.61 0.56 -1.02
N SER A 28 -15.43 1.21 -2.16
CA SER A 28 -15.18 0.53 -3.44
C SER A 28 -13.83 -0.21 -3.45
N SER A 29 -12.80 0.38 -2.86
CA SER A 29 -11.47 -0.23 -2.74
C SER A 29 -11.47 -1.48 -1.85
N MET A 30 -12.19 -1.43 -0.73
CA MET A 30 -12.16 -2.48 0.30
C MET A 30 -13.32 -3.49 0.21
N ALA A 31 -14.35 -3.25 -0.62
CA ALA A 31 -15.46 -4.18 -0.83
C ALA A 31 -14.99 -5.56 -1.33
N PRO A 32 -15.70 -6.66 -1.04
CA PRO A 32 -15.38 -7.99 -1.61
C PRO A 32 -15.28 -7.96 -3.13
N GLY A 33 -14.32 -8.71 -3.70
CA GLY A 33 -14.10 -8.75 -5.14
C GLY A 33 -13.05 -9.79 -5.53
N ALA A 34 -12.36 -9.56 -6.65
CA ALA A 34 -11.35 -10.49 -7.17
C ALA A 34 -10.16 -10.71 -6.21
N LEU A 35 -9.81 -9.69 -5.42
CA LEU A 35 -8.84 -9.82 -4.32
C LEU A 35 -9.59 -10.00 -3.01
N ASP A 36 -9.15 -10.97 -2.22
CA ASP A 36 -9.68 -11.16 -0.87
C ASP A 36 -9.20 -10.03 0.07
N ASN A 37 -9.84 -9.94 1.25
CA ASN A 37 -9.53 -8.89 2.23
C ASN A 37 -8.09 -8.95 2.74
N LYS A 38 -7.52 -10.15 2.90
CA LYS A 38 -6.15 -10.33 3.39
C LYS A 38 -5.15 -9.79 2.36
N THR A 39 -5.32 -10.12 1.08
CA THR A 39 -4.48 -9.59 0.00
C THR A 39 -4.56 -8.08 -0.08
N LYS A 40 -5.76 -7.48 0.04
CA LYS A 40 -5.91 -6.02 0.06
C LYS A 40 -5.17 -5.36 1.22
N LEU A 41 -5.28 -5.92 2.42
CA LEU A 41 -4.57 -5.41 3.59
C LEU A 41 -3.05 -5.61 3.49
N LEU A 42 -2.56 -6.69 2.89
CA LEU A 42 -1.12 -6.86 2.61
C LEU A 42 -0.60 -5.80 1.63
N ILE A 43 -1.38 -5.44 0.62
CA ILE A 43 -1.06 -4.32 -0.29
C ILE A 43 -1.03 -2.99 0.47
N ALA A 44 -2.05 -2.72 1.31
CA ALA A 44 -2.09 -1.50 2.12
C ALA A 44 -0.88 -1.40 3.07
N LEU A 45 -0.52 -2.50 3.74
CA LEU A 45 0.67 -2.60 4.59
C LEU A 45 1.95 -2.24 3.83
N ALA A 46 2.13 -2.80 2.63
CA ALA A 46 3.29 -2.53 1.78
C ALA A 46 3.39 -1.05 1.39
N LEU A 47 2.25 -0.41 1.09
CA LEU A 47 2.18 1.02 0.77
C LEU A 47 2.47 1.90 1.99
N ASP A 48 1.89 1.59 3.16
CA ASP A 48 2.18 2.30 4.41
C ASP A 48 3.68 2.21 4.75
N ALA A 49 4.28 1.03 4.59
CA ALA A 49 5.72 0.84 4.81
C ALA A 49 6.58 1.63 3.81
N ALA A 50 6.24 1.59 2.52
CA ALA A 50 6.95 2.35 1.48
C ALA A 50 6.82 3.88 1.69
N HIS A 51 5.71 4.34 2.24
CA HIS A 51 5.50 5.75 2.59
C HIS A 51 6.20 6.16 3.91
N GLY A 52 6.58 5.19 4.75
CA GLY A 52 7.15 5.46 6.08
C GLY A 52 6.11 5.73 7.18
N SER A 53 4.86 5.31 6.99
CA SER A 53 3.78 5.47 7.97
C SER A 53 3.85 4.42 9.08
N VAL A 54 4.58 4.73 10.16
CA VAL A 54 4.63 3.83 11.35
C VAL A 54 3.23 3.52 11.91
N PRO A 55 2.33 4.51 12.12
CA PRO A 55 0.98 4.23 12.63
C PRO A 55 0.15 3.35 11.66
N GLY A 56 0.28 3.59 10.35
CA GLY A 56 -0.39 2.78 9.31
C GLY A 56 0.07 1.33 9.35
N VAL A 57 1.39 1.11 9.32
CA VAL A 57 1.99 -0.22 9.42
C VAL A 57 1.51 -0.97 10.67
N SER A 58 1.55 -0.33 11.85
CA SER A 58 1.10 -0.95 13.10
C SER A 58 -0.39 -1.29 13.06
N SER A 59 -1.24 -0.39 12.54
CA SER A 59 -2.68 -0.60 12.45
C SER A 59 -3.04 -1.74 11.51
N VAL A 60 -2.50 -1.74 10.29
CA VAL A 60 -2.82 -2.73 9.26
C VAL A 60 -2.26 -4.11 9.64
N ALA A 61 -1.05 -4.18 10.22
CA ALA A 61 -0.51 -5.44 10.72
C ALA A 61 -1.37 -6.05 11.85
N GLY A 62 -1.97 -5.22 12.70
CA GLY A 62 -2.94 -5.66 13.71
C GLY A 62 -4.20 -6.26 13.08
N GLN A 63 -4.76 -5.59 12.07
CA GLN A 63 -5.94 -6.07 11.33
C GLN A 63 -5.66 -7.40 10.60
N LEU A 64 -4.50 -7.52 9.97
CA LEU A 64 -4.06 -8.75 9.31
C LEU A 64 -4.00 -9.94 10.27
N ARG A 65 -3.39 -9.75 11.45
CA ARG A 65 -3.35 -10.81 12.49
C ARG A 65 -4.73 -11.15 13.01
N ALA A 66 -5.59 -10.14 13.19
CA ALA A 66 -6.97 -10.36 13.65
C ALA A 66 -7.80 -11.22 12.69
N ILE A 67 -7.48 -11.22 11.39
CA ILE A 67 -8.12 -12.07 10.38
C ILE A 67 -7.32 -13.36 10.08
N GLY A 68 -6.32 -13.69 10.91
CA GLY A 68 -5.57 -14.94 10.83
C GLY A 68 -4.39 -14.94 9.85
N ALA A 69 -3.94 -13.79 9.37
CA ALA A 69 -2.70 -13.72 8.59
C ALA A 69 -1.50 -14.06 9.48
N LYS A 70 -0.51 -14.75 8.89
CA LYS A 70 0.72 -15.13 9.58
C LYS A 70 1.79 -14.05 9.45
N ASP A 71 2.72 -14.02 10.40
CA ASP A 71 3.84 -13.08 10.36
C ASP A 71 4.73 -13.30 9.13
N GLU A 72 4.79 -14.52 8.57
CA GLU A 72 5.51 -14.79 7.32
C GLU A 72 4.89 -14.05 6.11
N GLU A 73 3.56 -13.97 6.05
CA GLU A 73 2.84 -13.26 4.98
C GLU A 73 3.10 -11.75 5.06
N ILE A 74 3.08 -11.21 6.28
CA ILE A 74 3.43 -9.81 6.58
C ILE A 74 4.88 -9.53 6.16
N ALA A 75 5.82 -10.38 6.57
CA ALA A 75 7.23 -10.23 6.24
C ALA A 75 7.48 -10.31 4.73
N GLU A 76 6.73 -11.14 4.01
CA GLU A 76 6.81 -11.23 2.55
C GLU A 76 6.31 -9.95 1.86
N ALA A 77 5.17 -9.42 2.28
CA ALA A 77 4.66 -8.15 1.75
C ALA A 77 5.66 -6.99 1.97
N LEU A 78 6.31 -6.93 3.14
CA LEU A 78 7.35 -5.92 3.42
C LEU A 78 8.60 -6.10 2.54
N ARG A 79 9.01 -7.34 2.27
CA ARG A 79 10.10 -7.62 1.31
C ARG A 79 9.75 -7.16 -0.10
N ILE A 80 8.50 -7.39 -0.54
CA ILE A 80 8.00 -6.90 -1.83
C ILE A 80 8.02 -5.37 -1.87
N ALA A 81 7.58 -4.70 -0.80
CA ALA A 81 7.61 -3.23 -0.71
C ALA A 81 9.04 -2.69 -0.88
N TYR A 82 10.01 -3.23 -0.14
CA TYR A 82 11.42 -2.88 -0.28
C TYR A 82 11.95 -3.13 -1.69
N PHE A 83 11.68 -4.32 -2.25
CA PHE A 83 12.15 -4.68 -3.59
C PHE A 83 11.58 -3.76 -4.67
N ALA A 84 10.27 -3.51 -4.65
CA ALA A 84 9.59 -2.65 -5.62
C ALA A 84 10.10 -1.21 -5.53
N PHE A 85 10.27 -0.68 -4.31
CA PHE A 85 10.81 0.66 -4.11
C PHE A 85 12.29 0.74 -4.51
N GLY A 86 13.10 -0.25 -4.14
CA GLY A 86 14.51 -0.35 -4.52
C GLY A 86 14.74 -0.44 -6.02
N ASN A 87 13.84 -1.07 -6.78
CA ASN A 87 13.93 -1.12 -8.25
C ASN A 87 13.87 0.27 -8.90
N SER A 88 13.21 1.25 -8.26
CA SER A 88 13.24 2.64 -8.76
C SER A 88 14.67 3.21 -8.74
N ILE A 89 15.46 2.87 -7.71
CA ILE A 89 16.88 3.26 -7.60
C ILE A 89 17.67 2.67 -8.76
N LEU A 90 17.46 1.39 -9.08
CA LEU A 90 18.14 0.73 -10.20
C LEU A 90 17.76 1.38 -11.53
N GLY A 91 16.48 1.68 -11.75
CA GLY A 91 15.99 2.37 -12.95
C GLY A 91 16.67 3.72 -13.16
N VAL A 92 16.77 4.55 -12.12
CA VAL A 92 17.46 5.85 -12.23
C VAL A 92 18.98 5.73 -12.21
N SER A 93 19.55 4.65 -11.66
CA SER A 93 21.01 4.44 -11.63
C SER A 93 21.65 4.37 -13.01
N ALA A 94 20.87 4.00 -14.05
CA ALA A 94 21.33 4.04 -15.43
C ALA A 94 21.77 5.45 -15.86
N ALA A 95 21.17 6.50 -15.30
CA ALA A 95 21.58 7.88 -15.54
C ALA A 95 22.97 8.21 -14.99
N ALA A 96 23.50 7.41 -14.05
CA ALA A 96 24.87 7.52 -13.57
C ALA A 96 25.89 6.86 -14.52
N PHE A 97 25.44 6.05 -15.50
CA PHE A 97 26.28 5.39 -16.50
C PHE A 97 25.89 5.75 -17.94
N PRO A 98 25.89 7.04 -18.32
CA PRO A 98 25.65 7.43 -19.71
C PRO A 98 26.81 6.91 -20.57
N GLY A 99 26.60 5.85 -21.36
CA GLY A 99 27.57 5.42 -22.39
C GLY A 99 27.94 3.94 -22.50
N LYS A 100 27.25 2.99 -21.84
CA LYS A 100 27.40 1.56 -22.18
C LYS A 100 26.14 1.01 -22.83
N SER A 101 25.89 1.45 -24.07
CA SER A 101 25.05 0.69 -25.00
C SER A 101 25.78 -0.62 -25.31
N SER A 102 25.41 -1.71 -24.64
CA SER A 102 25.67 -3.04 -25.17
C SER A 102 24.52 -3.40 -26.10
N LEU A 103 24.47 -2.74 -27.26
CA LEU A 103 24.03 -3.42 -28.46
C LEU A 103 25.18 -4.34 -28.87
N SER A 104 25.28 -5.49 -28.22
CA SER A 104 25.78 -6.68 -28.91
C SER A 104 24.56 -7.26 -29.61
N GLU A 105 24.31 -6.80 -30.83
CA GLU A 105 23.59 -7.61 -31.81
C GLU A 105 24.36 -8.93 -31.96
N ASN A 106 23.69 -10.03 -31.67
CA ASN A 106 23.96 -11.35 -32.24
C ASN A 106 22.64 -11.86 -32.80
#